data_AF-A0A965LIQ0-F1
#
_entry.id   AF-A0A965LIQ0-F1
#
_cell.length_a   1.000
_cell.length_b   1.000
_cell.length_c   1.000
_cell.angle_alpha   90.00
_cell.angle_beta   90.00
_cell.angle_gamma   90.00
#
_symmetry.space_group_name_H-M   'P 1'
#
loop_
_entity.id
_entity.type
_entity.pdbx_description
1 polymer ?
#
loop_
_entity_poly.entity_id
_entity_poly.type
_entity_poly.pdbx_seq_one_letter_code
_entity_poly.pdbx_strand_id
1 'polypeptide(L)'
;MPSLPLLQPLDLSSTLLGGQSFSWNPVSPSVVSGWIASHPVQLEIKKNHLHWDNSDLSPDQIRHYLSLDLDLPSLLESQLLADPHLRAAARQHPGLRPLREDPWECLVNFICSSLKQITQIRQIHANLRSA
;
A
#
# COMPACT_ATOMS: atom_id res chain seq x y z
N MET A 1 -8.46 -18.54 3.08
CA MET A 1 -7.82 -17.23 2.84
C MET A 1 -6.79 -17.40 1.75
N PRO A 2 -6.96 -16.76 0.59
CA PRO A 2 -5.95 -16.73 -0.45
C PRO A 2 -4.60 -16.22 0.09
N SER A 3 -3.50 -16.58 -0.57
CA SER A 3 -2.17 -16.11 -0.18
C SER A 3 -1.21 -16.01 -1.36
N LEU A 4 -0.21 -15.13 -1.24
CA LEU A 4 0.83 -14.91 -2.24
C LEU A 4 2.21 -14.92 -1.55
N PRO A 5 3.19 -15.70 -2.06
CA PRO A 5 4.54 -15.69 -1.52
C PRO A 5 5.24 -14.36 -1.86
N LEU A 6 5.90 -13.76 -0.87
CA LEU A 6 6.69 -12.54 -1.07
C LEU A 6 8.12 -12.90 -1.49
N LEU A 7 8.45 -12.66 -2.76
CA LEU A 7 9.79 -12.93 -3.30
C LEU A 7 10.82 -11.86 -2.92
N GLN A 8 10.34 -10.70 -2.48
CA GLN A 8 11.13 -9.54 -2.08
C GLN A 8 10.50 -8.94 -0.82
N PRO A 9 11.25 -8.13 -0.04
CA PRO A 9 10.70 -7.41 1.10
C PRO A 9 9.49 -6.54 0.73
N LEU A 10 8.52 -6.48 1.65
CA LEU A 10 7.36 -5.62 1.61
C LEU A 10 7.14 -5.01 3.00
N ASP A 11 7.30 -3.69 3.11
CA ASP A 11 6.90 -2.94 4.30
C ASP A 11 5.42 -2.55 4.14
N LEU A 12 4.53 -3.44 4.56
CA LEU A 12 3.08 -3.27 4.38
C LEU A 12 2.56 -2.00 5.06
N SER A 13 3.02 -1.73 6.28
CA SER A 13 2.57 -0.60 7.08
C SER A 13 3.01 0.72 6.47
N SER A 14 4.30 0.89 6.13
CA SER A 14 4.77 2.13 5.50
C SER A 14 4.21 2.30 4.08
N THR A 15 3.99 1.20 3.35
CA THR A 15 3.39 1.24 2.00
C THR A 15 1.95 1.75 2.04
N LEU A 16 1.11 1.23 2.94
CA LEU A 16 -0.33 1.52 2.95
C LEU A 16 -0.72 2.73 3.81
N LEU A 17 0.03 3.01 4.87
CA LEU A 17 -0.28 4.08 5.82
C LEU A 17 0.62 5.32 5.63
N GLY A 18 1.60 5.26 4.74
CA GLY A 18 2.56 6.32 4.47
C GLY A 18 2.03 7.53 3.67
N GLY A 19 0.70 7.64 3.50
CA GLY A 19 0.06 8.77 2.82
C GLY A 19 -0.07 8.63 1.29
N GLN A 20 0.29 7.47 0.73
CA GLN A 20 0.00 7.13 -0.67
C GLN A 20 -1.49 6.83 -0.88
N SER A 21 -2.12 6.26 0.14
CA SER A 21 -3.53 5.89 0.16
C SER A 21 -4.18 6.38 1.45
N PHE A 22 -5.47 6.70 1.37
CA PHE A 22 -6.30 7.05 2.53
C PHE A 22 -7.38 6.00 2.81
N SER A 23 -7.34 4.88 2.07
CA SER A 23 -8.31 3.77 2.17
C SER A 23 -8.00 2.77 3.28
N TRP A 24 -6.83 2.87 3.91
CA TRP A 24 -6.31 1.87 4.84
C TRP A 24 -6.30 2.34 6.29
N ASN A 25 -6.61 1.41 7.19
CA ASN A 25 -6.62 1.57 8.63
C ASN A 25 -5.90 0.39 9.31
N PRO A 26 -5.07 0.64 10.33
CA PRO A 26 -4.47 -0.44 11.10
C PRO A 26 -5.55 -1.14 11.96
N VAL A 27 -5.55 -2.47 11.96
CA VAL A 27 -6.40 -3.30 12.85
C VAL A 27 -5.55 -3.88 13.99
N SER A 28 -4.34 -4.32 13.67
CA SER A 28 -3.36 -4.83 14.63
C SER A 28 -1.93 -4.55 14.12
N PRO A 29 -0.87 -4.88 14.86
CA PRO A 29 0.50 -4.69 14.39
C PRO A 29 0.85 -5.39 13.06
N SER A 30 0.14 -6.47 12.71
CA SER A 30 0.35 -7.26 11.48
C SER A 30 -0.79 -7.17 10.47
N VAL A 31 -1.94 -6.62 10.87
CA VAL A 31 -3.17 -6.60 10.07
C VAL A 31 -3.59 -5.18 9.77
N VAL A 32 -3.86 -4.91 8.50
CA VAL A 32 -4.42 -3.66 8.00
C VAL A 32 -5.70 -3.96 7.24
N SER A 33 -6.73 -3.15 7.45
CA SER A 33 -7.98 -3.23 6.72
C SER A 33 -8.14 -2.02 5.81
N GLY A 34 -8.74 -2.22 4.67
CA GLY A 34 -8.97 -1.14 3.73
C GLY A 34 -9.72 -1.65 2.52
N TRP A 35 -9.42 -1.03 1.39
CA TRP A 35 -10.11 -1.31 0.15
C TRP A 35 -9.13 -1.33 -1.01
N ILE A 36 -9.39 -2.24 -1.95
CA ILE A 36 -8.74 -2.28 -3.25
C ILE A 36 -9.84 -2.19 -4.30
N ALA A 37 -9.89 -1.05 -5.01
CA ALA A 37 -11.04 -0.67 -5.82
C ALA A 37 -12.34 -0.78 -4.99
N SER A 38 -13.37 -1.45 -5.51
CA SER A 38 -14.66 -1.66 -4.84
C SER A 38 -14.69 -2.81 -3.83
N HIS A 39 -13.57 -3.48 -3.53
CA HIS A 39 -13.54 -4.65 -2.65
C HIS A 39 -12.94 -4.30 -1.29
N PRO A 40 -13.69 -4.46 -0.17
CA PRO A 40 -13.12 -4.35 1.17
C PRO A 40 -12.21 -5.55 1.43
N VAL A 41 -11.05 -5.32 2.04
CA VAL A 41 -10.06 -6.37 2.26
C VAL A 41 -9.21 -6.10 3.49
N GLN A 42 -8.86 -7.17 4.21
CA GLN A 42 -7.81 -7.18 5.21
C GLN A 42 -6.57 -7.86 4.66
N LEU A 43 -5.42 -7.22 4.85
CA LEU A 43 -4.12 -7.75 4.46
C LEU A 43 -3.29 -8.08 5.69
N GLU A 44 -2.61 -9.22 5.64
CA GLU A 44 -1.73 -9.66 6.72
C GLU A 44 -0.51 -10.41 6.17
N ILE A 45 0.68 -10.10 6.68
CA ILE A 45 1.89 -10.86 6.34
C ILE A 45 2.18 -11.90 7.43
N LYS A 46 2.24 -13.18 7.04
CA LYS A 46 2.65 -14.30 7.90
C LYS A 46 3.68 -15.15 7.20
N LYS A 47 4.80 -15.46 7.86
CA LYS A 47 5.84 -16.38 7.36
C LYS A 47 6.24 -16.10 5.90
N ASN A 48 6.43 -14.82 5.55
CA ASN A 48 6.77 -14.35 4.20
C ASN A 48 5.70 -14.58 3.12
N HIS A 49 4.45 -14.79 3.53
CA HIS A 49 3.27 -14.82 2.66
C HIS A 49 2.36 -13.65 3.00
N LEU A 50 1.84 -12.99 1.97
CA LEU A 50 0.75 -12.04 2.09
C LEU A 50 -0.57 -12.80 2.01
N HIS A 51 -1.42 -12.64 3.03
CA HIS A 51 -2.75 -13.22 3.13
C HIS A 51 -3.81 -12.13 3.02
N TRP A 52 -4.97 -12.51 2.48
CA TRP A 52 -6.14 -11.63 2.46
C TRP A 52 -7.44 -12.40 2.68
N ASP A 53 -8.48 -11.69 3.11
CA ASP A 53 -9.77 -12.26 3.53
C ASP A 53 -10.88 -12.19 2.47
N ASN A 54 -10.71 -11.38 1.42
CA ASN A 54 -11.68 -11.24 0.33
C ASN A 54 -11.29 -12.05 -0.93
N SER A 55 -12.03 -13.12 -1.23
CA SER A 55 -11.77 -14.01 -2.36
C SER A 55 -12.05 -13.40 -3.74
N ASP A 56 -12.78 -12.29 -3.83
CA ASP A 56 -13.08 -11.62 -5.09
C ASP A 56 -11.84 -10.93 -5.68
N LEU A 57 -10.85 -10.66 -4.83
CA LEU A 57 -9.54 -10.16 -5.25
C LEU A 57 -8.63 -11.33 -5.65
N SER A 58 -8.29 -11.38 -6.93
CA SER A 58 -7.32 -12.34 -7.45
C SER A 58 -5.88 -12.04 -6.97
N PRO A 59 -5.01 -13.06 -6.91
CA PRO A 59 -3.59 -12.84 -6.57
C PRO A 59 -2.89 -11.81 -7.48
N ASP A 60 -3.28 -11.73 -8.76
CA ASP A 60 -2.70 -10.79 -9.71
C ASP A 60 -3.14 -9.35 -9.45
N GLN A 61 -4.39 -9.12 -9.02
CA GLN A 61 -4.85 -7.80 -8.59
C GLN A 61 -4.10 -7.32 -7.34
N ILE A 62 -3.89 -8.20 -6.35
CA ILE A 62 -3.10 -7.89 -5.15
C ILE A 62 -1.64 -7.59 -5.52
N ARG A 63 -1.04 -8.43 -6.37
CA ARG A 63 0.33 -8.26 -6.88
C ARG A 63 0.49 -6.91 -7.59
N HIS A 64 -0.45 -6.57 -8.45
CA HIS A 64 -0.44 -5.32 -9.21
C HIS A 64 -0.62 -4.10 -8.29
N TYR A 65 -1.62 -4.11 -7.41
CA TYR A 65 -1.93 -2.99 -6.52
C TYR A 65 -0.74 -2.62 -5.62
N LEU A 66 -0.05 -3.63 -5.06
CA LEU A 66 1.11 -3.47 -4.19
C LEU A 66 2.45 -3.37 -4.94
N SER A 67 2.44 -3.29 -6.29
CA SER A 67 3.63 -3.28 -7.14
C SER A 67 4.63 -4.40 -6.83
N LEU A 68 4.14 -5.62 -6.54
CA LEU A 68 4.98 -6.77 -6.20
C LEU A 68 5.68 -7.39 -7.42
N ASP A 69 5.28 -7.00 -8.63
CA ASP A 69 5.96 -7.32 -9.89
C ASP A 69 7.23 -6.48 -10.12
N LEU A 70 7.43 -5.38 -9.39
CA LEU A 70 8.63 -4.56 -9.50
C LEU A 70 9.81 -5.22 -8.78
N ASP A 71 10.95 -5.29 -9.48
CA ASP A 71 12.26 -5.55 -8.89
C ASP A 71 12.80 -4.24 -8.27
N LEU A 72 12.35 -3.98 -7.05
CA LEU A 72 12.67 -2.74 -6.33
C LEU A 72 14.17 -2.61 -6.02
N PRO A 73 14.89 -3.67 -5.57
CA PRO A 73 16.34 -3.62 -5.40
C PRO A 73 17.08 -3.19 -6.66
N SER A 74 16.78 -3.81 -7.80
CA SER A 74 17.44 -3.49 -9.08
C SER A 74 17.12 -2.07 -9.56
N LEU A 75 15.88 -1.61 -9.37
CA LEU A 75 15.47 -0.25 -9.78
C LEU A 75 16.19 0.83 -8.97
N LEU A 76 16.45 0.58 -7.69
CA LEU A 76 17.04 1.55 -6.77
C LEU A 76 18.57 1.50 -6.71
N GLU A 77 19.20 0.44 -7.23
CA GLU A 77 20.64 0.19 -7.05
C GLU A 77 21.50 1.41 -7.40
N SER A 78 21.31 1.96 -8.60
CA SER A 78 22.10 3.09 -9.10
C SER A 78 21.93 4.37 -8.25
N GLN A 79 20.72 4.65 -7.78
CA GLN A 79 20.41 5.85 -7.00
C GLN A 79 20.88 5.70 -5.55
N LEU A 80 20.75 4.52 -4.96
CA LEU A 80 21.26 4.24 -3.62
C LEU A 80 22.80 4.32 -3.58
N LEU A 81 23.48 3.94 -4.67
CA LEU A 81 24.92 4.11 -4.79
C LEU A 81 25.33 5.58 -4.87
N ALA A 82 24.54 6.40 -5.57
CA ALA A 82 24.83 7.82 -5.78
C ALA A 82 24.50 8.72 -4.56
N ASP A 83 23.47 8.39 -3.77
CA ASP A 83 22.96 9.25 -2.70
C ASP A 83 22.95 8.55 -1.31
N PRO A 84 23.75 9.02 -0.33
CA PRO A 84 23.80 8.43 1.00
C PRO A 84 22.52 8.65 1.82
N HIS A 85 21.76 9.73 1.59
CA HIS A 85 20.49 9.98 2.26
C HIS A 85 19.41 9.02 1.74
N LEU A 86 19.34 8.83 0.42
CA LEU A 86 18.43 7.86 -0.17
C LEU A 86 18.77 6.44 0.30
N ARG A 87 20.06 6.12 0.40
CA ARG A 87 20.54 4.83 0.96
C ARG A 87 20.10 4.63 2.40
N ALA A 88 20.20 5.66 3.24
CA ALA A 88 19.75 5.59 4.62
C ALA A 88 18.23 5.39 4.71
N ALA A 89 17.45 6.13 3.91
CA ALA A 89 15.99 6.00 3.88
C ALA A 89 15.54 4.60 3.44
N ALA A 90 16.14 4.05 2.37
CA ALA A 90 15.82 2.70 1.90
C ALA A 90 16.18 1.60 2.92
N ARG A 91 17.21 1.81 3.75
CA ARG A 91 17.55 0.90 4.85
C ARG A 91 16.57 0.98 6.01
N GLN A 92 15.95 2.14 6.27
CA GLN A 92 14.95 2.30 7.32
C GLN A 92 13.59 1.70 6.95
N HIS A 93 13.22 1.75 5.66
CA HIS A 93 11.95 1.22 5.15
C HIS A 93 12.17 0.20 4.03
N PRO A 94 12.76 -0.97 4.32
CA PRO A 94 13.06 -1.98 3.31
C PRO A 94 11.76 -2.56 2.73
N GLY A 95 11.55 -2.38 1.43
CA GLY A 95 10.34 -2.86 0.76
C GLY A 95 9.15 -1.91 0.81
N LEU A 96 9.37 -0.63 1.12
CA LEU A 96 8.39 0.43 0.82
C LEU A 96 8.14 0.47 -0.69
N ARG A 97 6.90 0.28 -1.12
CA ARG A 97 6.53 0.21 -2.54
C ARG A 97 5.56 1.32 -2.94
N PRO A 98 5.63 1.79 -4.20
CA PRO A 98 4.59 2.64 -4.75
C PRO A 98 3.29 1.84 -4.92
N LEU A 99 2.17 2.40 -4.50
CA LEU A 99 0.86 1.81 -4.76
C LEU A 99 0.38 2.13 -6.18
N ARG A 100 -0.29 1.17 -6.83
CA ARG A 100 -1.03 1.38 -8.08
C ARG A 100 -2.52 1.48 -7.77
N GLU A 101 -2.90 2.61 -7.19
CA GLU A 101 -4.30 2.93 -6.93
C GLU A 101 -5.09 3.14 -8.22
N ASP A 102 -6.42 2.95 -8.13
CA ASP A 102 -7.32 3.34 -9.20
C ASP A 102 -7.16 4.85 -9.49
N PRO A 103 -6.98 5.26 -10.76
CA PRO A 103 -6.75 6.67 -11.10
C PRO A 103 -7.89 7.60 -10.67
N TRP A 104 -9.12 7.12 -10.66
CA TRP A 104 -10.27 7.90 -10.22
C TRP A 104 -10.30 8.07 -8.70
N GLU A 105 -10.08 6.99 -7.94
CA GLU A 105 -9.93 7.06 -6.48
C GLU A 105 -8.78 8.00 -6.07
N CYS A 106 -7.63 7.87 -6.73
CA CYS A 106 -6.47 8.74 -6.51
C CYS A 106 -6.82 10.22 -6.79
N LEU A 107 -7.46 10.51 -7.92
CA LEU A 107 -7.87 11.88 -8.27
C LEU A 107 -8.80 12.49 -7.21
N VAL A 108 -9.84 11.75 -6.79
CA VAL A 108 -10.78 12.23 -5.77
C VAL A 108 -10.08 12.48 -4.44
N ASN A 109 -9.20 11.57 -4.03
CA ASN A 109 -8.39 11.71 -2.81
C ASN A 109 -7.55 12.99 -2.84
N PHE A 110 -6.88 13.28 -3.95
CA PHE A 110 -6.03 14.47 -4.11
C PHE A 110 -6.82 15.78 -4.27
N ILE A 111 -7.99 15.76 -4.93
CA ILE A 111 -8.91 16.91 -4.93
C ILE A 111 -9.37 17.21 -3.50
N CYS A 112 -9.72 16.17 -2.73
CA CYS A 112 -10.17 16.31 -1.36
C CYS A 112 -9.04 16.67 -0.37
N SER A 113 -7.77 16.45 -0.74
CA SER A 113 -6.61 16.69 0.13
C SER A 113 -6.14 18.15 0.17
N SER A 114 -6.49 18.94 -0.84
CA SER A 114 -6.06 20.33 -0.92
C SER A 114 -6.51 21.11 0.32
N LEU A 115 -5.53 21.55 1.11
CA LEU A 115 -5.70 22.30 2.38
C LEU A 115 -6.35 21.52 3.53
N LYS A 116 -6.32 20.18 3.52
CA LYS A 116 -6.90 19.34 4.58
C LYS A 116 -5.86 18.47 5.27
N GLN A 117 -6.07 18.21 6.56
CA GLN A 117 -5.26 17.25 7.32
C GLN A 117 -5.59 15.81 6.88
N ILE A 118 -4.62 14.90 6.99
CA ILE A 118 -4.79 13.47 6.64
C ILE A 118 -6.03 12.86 7.31
N THR A 119 -6.30 13.22 8.57
CA THR A 119 -7.51 12.81 9.31
C THR A 119 -8.81 13.24 8.62
N GLN A 120 -8.87 14.46 8.09
CA GLN A 120 -10.05 14.97 7.38
C GLN A 120 -10.22 14.30 6.01
N ILE A 121 -9.12 14.02 5.32
CA ILE A 121 -9.13 13.33 4.01
C ILE A 121 -9.71 11.92 4.18
N ARG A 122 -9.23 11.18 5.19
CA ARG A 122 -9.75 9.85 5.54
C ARG A 122 -11.24 9.87 5.83
N GLN A 123 -11.74 10.89 6.55
CA GLN A 123 -13.17 11.00 6.84
C GLN A 123 -14.01 11.23 5.58
N ILE A 124 -13.54 12.11 4.67
CA ILE A 124 -14.23 12.36 3.40
C ILE A 124 -14.28 11.08 2.56
N HIS A 125 -13.14 10.39 2.45
CA HIS A 125 -13.06 9.14 1.71
C HIS A 125 -13.97 8.04 2.31
N ALA A 126 -13.99 7.89 3.63
CA ALA A 126 -14.89 6.96 4.30
C ALA A 126 -16.38 7.27 4.02
N ASN A 127 -16.75 8.55 4.05
CA ASN A 127 -18.11 8.99 3.75
C ASN A 127 -18.49 8.69 2.29
N LEU A 128 -17.59 8.95 1.34
CA LEU A 128 -17.81 8.69 -0.09
C LEU A 128 -18.02 7.19 -0.40
N ARG A 129 -17.40 6.29 0.36
CA ARG A 129 -17.59 4.84 0.21
C ARG A 129 -18.84 4.31 0.92
N SER A 130 -19.43 5.08 1.84
CA SER A 130 -20.66 4.71 2.55
C SER A 130 -21.94 5.23 1.89
N ALA A 131 -21.81 6.05 0.84
CA ALA A 131 -22.91 6.63 0.06
C ALA A 131 -23.27 5.75 -1.13
#